data_AF-C5TCJ9-F1
#
_entry.id   AF-C5TCJ9-F1
#
_cell.length_a   1.000
_cell.length_b   1.000
_cell.length_c   1.000
_cell.angle_alpha   90.00
_cell.angle_beta   90.00
_cell.angle_gamma   90.00
#
_symmetry.space_group_name_H-M   'P 1'
#
loop_
_entity.id
_entity.type
_entity.pdbx_description
1 polymer ?
#
loop_
_entity_poly.entity_id
_entity_poly.type
_entity_poly.pdbx_seq_one_letter_code
_entity_poly.pdbx_strand_id
1 'polypeptide(L)'
;KLGVDLPQDKRLRHLCEAVLADPTHYETLAEWAQDTGASPRTVARLFRSELGSTFTQWRQQVILAKAVSLAAGHMPMGQIAAELGYSPSAFSAMVRKSVGQPPGRFLVS
;
A
#
# COMPACT_ATOMS: atom_id res chain seq x y z
N LYS A 1 30.85 -4.13 8.28
CA LYS A 1 29.88 -3.08 8.66
C LYS A 1 28.95 -2.90 7.46
N LEU A 2 27.73 -3.44 7.51
CA LEU A 2 26.75 -3.38 6.43
C LEU A 2 25.93 -2.09 6.62
N GLY A 3 26.18 -1.09 5.78
CA GLY A 3 25.54 0.23 5.83
C GLY A 3 24.09 0.17 5.36
N VAL A 4 23.18 -0.11 6.28
CA VAL A 4 21.75 0.07 6.05
C VAL A 4 21.27 1.04 7.11
N ASP A 5 21.18 2.32 6.74
CA ASP A 5 20.46 3.29 7.55
C ASP A 5 19.00 2.86 7.57
N LEU A 6 18.61 2.25 8.69
CA LEU A 6 17.23 1.97 8.99
C LEU A 6 16.46 3.30 9.06
N PRO A 7 15.17 3.36 8.66
CA PRO A 7 14.38 4.60 8.65
C PRO A 7 14.53 5.36 9.98
N GLN A 8 14.98 6.62 9.98
CA GLN A 8 15.37 7.31 11.21
C GLN A 8 14.22 7.43 12.22
N ASP A 9 12.97 7.50 11.74
CA ASP A 9 11.78 7.55 12.61
C ASP A 9 11.09 6.18 12.75
N LYS A 10 11.01 5.69 13.98
CA LYS A 10 10.35 4.43 14.35
C LYS A 10 8.86 4.39 13.97
N ARG A 11 8.18 5.55 13.95
CA ARG A 11 6.75 5.66 13.63
C ARG A 11 6.48 5.40 12.16
N LEU A 12 7.31 5.98 11.28
CA LEU A 12 7.20 5.72 9.84
C LEU A 12 7.44 4.24 9.55
N ARG A 13 8.46 3.65 10.19
CA ARG A 13 8.74 2.23 10.02
C ARG A 13 7.58 1.34 10.47
N HIS A 14 7.04 1.59 11.66
CA HIS A 14 5.93 0.81 12.20
C HIS A 14 4.69 0.87 11.29
N LEU A 15 4.38 2.05 10.75
CA LEU A 15 3.32 2.19 9.77
C LEU A 15 3.61 1.39 8.49
N CYS A 16 4.83 1.51 7.95
CA CYS A 16 5.19 0.76 6.74
C CYS A 16 5.10 -0.76 6.95
N GLU A 17 5.58 -1.26 8.09
CA GLU A 17 5.48 -2.68 8.46
C GLU A 17 4.02 -3.12 8.58
N ALA A 18 3.17 -2.33 9.26
CA ALA A 18 1.75 -2.63 9.40
C ALA A 18 1.03 -2.71 8.03
N VAL A 19 1.31 -1.78 7.12
CA VAL A 19 0.70 -1.76 5.78
C VAL A 19 1.25 -2.86 4.87
N LEU A 20 2.52 -3.26 5.03
CA LEU A 20 3.07 -4.40 4.30
C LEU A 20 2.45 -5.72 4.76
N ALA A 21 2.17 -5.87 6.06
CA ALA A 21 1.48 -7.02 6.62
C ALA A 21 0.02 -7.07 6.14
N ASP A 22 -0.70 -5.95 6.30
CA ASP A 22 -2.07 -5.81 5.84
C ASP A 22 -2.31 -4.40 5.26
N PRO A 23 -2.31 -4.26 3.92
CA PRO A 23 -2.54 -2.97 3.29
C PRO A 23 -4.01 -2.52 3.35
N THR A 24 -4.92 -3.37 3.80
CA THR A 24 -6.35 -3.06 3.95
C THR A 24 -6.65 -2.47 5.32
N HIS A 25 -5.77 -2.66 6.30
CA HIS A 25 -5.98 -2.28 7.69
C HIS A 25 -6.12 -0.76 7.89
N TYR A 26 -5.32 0.01 7.16
CA TYR A 26 -5.32 1.48 7.23
C TYR A 26 -5.43 2.09 5.84
N GLU A 27 -6.54 2.75 5.56
CA GLU A 27 -6.74 3.52 4.32
C GLU A 27 -6.14 4.92 4.40
N THR A 28 -6.16 5.49 5.60
CA THR A 28 -5.70 6.87 5.84
C THR A 28 -4.70 6.96 7.00
N LEU A 29 -3.87 8.01 6.97
CA LEU A 29 -2.99 8.34 8.12
C LEU A 29 -3.79 8.73 9.37
N ALA A 30 -5.05 9.13 9.21
CA ALA A 30 -5.92 9.48 10.32
C ALA A 30 -6.36 8.24 11.09
N GLU A 31 -6.76 7.17 10.39
CA GLU A 31 -7.07 5.87 11.01
C GLU A 31 -5.87 5.33 11.78
N TRP A 32 -4.70 5.28 11.14
CA TRP A 32 -3.49 4.80 11.80
C TRP A 32 -3.07 5.63 13.02
N ALA A 33 -3.30 6.95 12.98
CA ALA A 33 -2.99 7.84 14.10
C ALA A 33 -3.88 7.61 15.33
N GLN A 34 -5.13 7.15 15.15
CA GLN A 34 -6.02 6.81 16.27
C GLN A 34 -5.44 5.66 17.09
N ASP A 35 -4.84 4.67 16.41
CA ASP A 35 -4.35 3.45 17.06
C ASP A 35 -2.97 3.64 17.71
N THR A 36 -2.18 4.59 17.21
CA THR A 36 -0.76 4.73 17.59
C THR A 36 -0.43 6.03 18.33
N GLY A 37 -1.38 6.98 18.42
CA GLY A 37 -1.18 8.29 19.06
C GLY A 37 -0.20 9.21 18.33
N ALA A 38 0.22 8.86 17.10
CA ALA A 38 1.16 9.64 16.31
C ALA A 38 0.43 10.72 15.48
N SER A 39 1.07 11.88 15.27
CA SER A 39 0.48 12.95 14.46
C SER A 39 0.46 12.57 12.96
N PRO A 40 -0.72 12.55 12.29
CA PRO A 40 -0.82 12.32 10.85
C PRO A 40 0.06 13.28 10.03
N ARG A 41 0.18 14.53 10.49
CA ARG A 41 0.96 15.58 9.83
C ARG A 41 2.45 15.27 9.84
N THR A 42 2.97 14.78 10.97
CA THR A 42 4.38 14.39 11.09
C THR A 42 4.69 13.24 10.14
N VAL A 43 3.84 12.21 10.12
CA VAL A 43 4.05 11.04 9.27
C VAL A 43 3.89 11.38 7.80
N ALA A 44 2.91 12.20 7.43
CA ALA A 44 2.77 12.69 6.05
C ALA A 44 4.03 13.43 5.56
N ARG A 45 4.68 14.21 6.43
CA ARG A 45 5.95 14.88 6.11
C ARG A 45 7.08 13.86 5.92
N LEU A 46 7.18 12.87 6.80
CA LEU A 46 8.19 11.80 6.71
C LEU A 46 8.05 10.99 5.42
N PHE A 47 6.82 10.68 4.99
CA PHE A 47 6.56 10.06 3.68
C PHE A 47 7.15 10.87 2.53
N ARG A 48 6.96 12.19 2.52
CA ARG A 48 7.50 13.04 1.46
C ARG A 48 9.01 13.15 1.52
N SER A 49 9.60 13.29 2.71
CA SER A 49 11.04 13.51 2.87
C SER A 49 11.87 12.23 2.74
N GLU A 50 11.35 11.07 3.16
CA GLU A 50 12.09 9.81 3.18
C GLU A 50 11.67 8.86 2.04
N LEU A 51 10.39 8.86 1.64
CA LEU A 51 9.85 7.95 0.62
C LEU A 51 9.48 8.65 -0.69
N GLY A 52 9.70 9.97 -0.79
CA GLY A 52 9.46 10.76 -2.00
C GLY A 52 8.01 10.75 -2.49
N SER A 53 7.07 10.30 -1.67
CA SER A 53 5.68 10.03 -2.07
C SER A 53 4.71 10.37 -0.95
N THR A 54 3.41 10.35 -1.25
CA THR A 54 2.37 10.43 -0.20
C THR A 54 2.02 9.04 0.31
N PHE A 55 1.49 8.96 1.53
CA PHE A 55 1.01 7.70 2.11
C PHE A 55 0.06 6.95 1.17
N THR A 56 -0.94 7.64 0.61
CA THR A 56 -1.92 7.03 -0.29
C THR A 56 -1.28 6.45 -1.55
N GLN A 57 -0.33 7.16 -2.17
CA GLN A 57 0.39 6.67 -3.35
C GLN A 57 1.25 5.45 -3.01
N TRP A 58 2.00 5.52 -1.92
CA TRP A 58 2.84 4.41 -1.46
C TRP A 58 1.99 3.18 -1.10
N ARG A 59 0.88 3.35 -0.37
CA ARG A 59 -0.07 2.28 -0.07
C ARG A 59 -0.62 1.64 -1.34
N GLN A 60 -0.98 2.43 -2.35
CA GLN A 60 -1.43 1.88 -3.64
C GLN A 60 -0.37 1.00 -4.31
N GLN A 61 0.92 1.38 -4.24
CA GLN A 61 2.00 0.55 -4.75
C GLN A 61 2.11 -0.78 -3.99
N VAL A 62 1.93 -0.77 -2.66
CA VAL A 62 1.90 -1.99 -1.85
C VAL A 62 0.73 -2.89 -2.23
N ILE A 63 -0.47 -2.33 -2.39
CA ILE A 63 -1.67 -3.07 -2.81
C ILE A 63 -1.44 -3.73 -4.17
N LEU A 64 -0.84 -3.01 -5.13
CA LEU A 64 -0.51 -3.55 -6.44
C LEU A 64 0.51 -4.69 -6.36
N ALA A 65 1.57 -4.53 -5.58
CA ALA A 65 2.58 -5.57 -5.41
C ALA A 65 1.96 -6.86 -4.81
N LYS A 66 1.07 -6.71 -3.82
CA LYS A 66 0.31 -7.84 -3.24
C LYS A 66 -0.63 -8.46 -4.27
N ALA A 67 -1.33 -7.66 -5.07
CA ALA A 67 -2.19 -8.16 -6.13
C ALA A 67 -1.43 -8.96 -7.21
N VAL A 68 -0.25 -8.49 -7.63
CA VAL A 68 0.63 -9.24 -8.56
C VAL A 68 1.04 -10.57 -7.95
N SER A 69 1.44 -10.57 -6.68
CA SER A 69 1.84 -11.80 -5.97
C SER A 69 0.69 -12.81 -5.88
N LEU A 70 -0.53 -12.35 -5.60
CA LEU A 70 -1.72 -13.21 -5.55
C LEU A 70 -2.11 -13.73 -6.94
N ALA A 71 -2.02 -12.89 -7.98
CA ALA A 71 -2.29 -13.29 -9.36
C ALA A 71 -1.29 -14.34 -9.86
N ALA A 72 -0.02 -14.22 -9.50
CA ALA A 72 1.00 -15.25 -9.77
C ALA A 72 0.66 -16.60 -9.11
N GLY A 73 -0.10 -16.57 -8.01
CA GLY A 73 -0.71 -17.74 -7.38
C GLY A 73 -1.98 -18.26 -8.07
N HIS A 74 -2.30 -17.78 -9.27
CA HIS A 74 -3.50 -18.13 -10.05
C HIS A 74 -4.83 -17.75 -9.38
N MET A 75 -4.81 -16.82 -8.42
CA MET A 75 -6.03 -16.35 -7.78
C MET A 75 -6.88 -15.51 -8.77
N PRO A 76 -8.19 -15.80 -8.92
CA PRO A 76 -9.08 -15.00 -9.76
C PRO A 76 -9.15 -13.54 -9.29
N MET A 77 -9.23 -12.60 -10.24
CA MET A 77 -9.24 -11.15 -9.95
C MET A 77 -10.35 -10.73 -8.97
N GLY A 78 -11.53 -11.36 -9.04
CA GLY A 78 -12.63 -11.08 -8.10
C GLY A 78 -12.29 -11.46 -6.66
N GLN A 79 -11.54 -12.57 -6.46
CA GLN A 79 -11.05 -12.96 -5.14
C GLN A 79 -9.93 -12.05 -4.67
N ILE A 80 -8.99 -11.68 -5.55
CA ILE A 80 -7.93 -10.71 -5.24
C ILE A 80 -8.53 -9.38 -4.77
N ALA A 81 -9.58 -8.89 -5.44
CA ALA A 81 -10.26 -7.66 -5.03
C ALA A 81 -10.85 -7.79 -3.61
N ALA A 82 -11.55 -8.90 -3.32
CA ALA A 82 -12.12 -9.17 -2.01
C ALA A 82 -11.05 -9.27 -0.90
N GLU A 83 -9.96 -10.00 -1.15
CA GLU A 83 -8.81 -10.12 -0.23
C GLU A 83 -8.13 -8.77 0.06
N LEU A 84 -8.24 -7.82 -0.87
CA LEU A 84 -7.69 -6.47 -0.74
C LEU A 84 -8.74 -5.46 -0.25
N GLY A 85 -9.94 -5.91 0.16
CA GLY A 85 -10.99 -5.05 0.69
C GLY A 85 -11.73 -4.20 -0.35
N TYR A 86 -11.63 -4.55 -1.64
CA TYR A 86 -12.24 -3.82 -2.74
C TYR A 86 -13.39 -4.60 -3.38
N SER A 87 -14.37 -3.85 -3.91
CA SER A 87 -15.23 -4.40 -4.96
C SER A 87 -14.44 -4.60 -6.26
N PRO A 88 -14.81 -5.54 -7.14
CA PRO A 88 -14.09 -5.77 -8.40
C PRO A 88 -13.96 -4.52 -9.29
N SER A 89 -15.00 -3.67 -9.30
CA SER A 89 -15.01 -2.41 -10.06
C SER A 89 -14.09 -1.35 -9.43
N ALA A 90 -14.11 -1.21 -8.10
CA ALA A 90 -13.23 -0.28 -7.40
C ALA A 90 -11.75 -0.69 -7.53
N PHE A 91 -11.46 -1.99 -7.42
CA PHE A 91 -10.13 -2.53 -7.64
C PHE A 91 -9.65 -2.25 -9.07
N SER A 92 -10.49 -2.52 -10.07
CA SER A 92 -10.15 -2.24 -11.48
C SER A 92 -9.88 -0.77 -11.74
N ALA A 93 -10.65 0.14 -11.14
CA ALA A 93 -10.42 1.58 -11.24
C ALA A 93 -9.10 2.00 -10.56
N MET A 94 -8.81 1.46 -9.39
CA MET A 94 -7.56 1.71 -8.66
C MET A 94 -6.34 1.24 -9.48
N VAL A 95 -6.35 0.01 -10.00
CA VAL A 95 -5.23 -0.51 -10.81
C VAL A 95 -5.02 0.35 -12.07
N ARG A 96 -6.10 0.72 -12.77
CA ARG A 96 -6.02 1.61 -13.94
C ARG A 96 -5.41 2.96 -13.61
N LYS A 97 -5.80 3.56 -12.48
CA LYS A 97 -5.29 4.86 -12.03
C LYS A 97 -3.80 4.80 -11.68
N SER A 98 -3.35 3.70 -11.10
CA SER A 98 -1.99 3.56 -10.60
C SER A 98 -0.99 3.03 -11.63
N VAL A 99 -1.41 2.17 -12.58
CA VAL A 99 -0.54 1.56 -13.61
C VAL A 99 -0.76 2.16 -15.00
N GLY A 100 -1.82 2.96 -15.19
CA GLY A 100 -2.22 3.49 -16.49
C GLY A 100 -2.84 2.46 -17.44
N GLN A 101 -2.91 1.18 -17.04
CA GLN A 101 -3.48 0.08 -17.81
C GLN A 101 -4.45 -0.77 -16.95
N PRO A 102 -5.47 -1.40 -17.56
CA PRO A 102 -6.40 -2.26 -16.83
C PRO A 102 -5.74 -3.55 -16.30
N PRO A 103 -6.18 -4.06 -15.12
CA PRO A 103 -5.54 -5.19 -14.43
C PRO A 103 -5.48 -6.46 -15.27
N GLY A 104 -6.46 -6.72 -16.14
CA GLY A 104 -6.48 -7.89 -17.02
C GLY A 104 -5.34 -7.94 -18.04
N ARG A 105 -4.62 -6.84 -18.27
CA ARG A 105 -3.43 -6.79 -19.13
C ARG A 105 -2.13 -6.73 -18.34
N PHE A 106 -2.21 -6.43 -17.04
CA PHE A 106 -1.07 -6.35 -16.12
C PHE A 106 -0.83 -7.66 -15.36
N LEU A 107 -1.88 -8.44 -15.09
CA LEU A 107 -1.84 -9.64 -14.24
C LEU A 107 -1.87 -10.96 -15.04
N VAL A 108 -1.80 -10.91 -16.38
CA VAL A 108 -1.97 -12.08 -17.28
C VAL A 108 -0.81 -12.22 -18.26
N SER A 109 0.43 -11.96 -17.83
CA SER A 109 1.64 -12.35 -18.55
C SER A 109 2.40 -13.43 -17.82
#